data_AF-A0A8S3G697-F1
#
_entry.id   AF-A0A8S3G697-F1
#
_cell.length_a   1.000
_cell.length_b   1.000
_cell.length_c   1.000
_cell.angle_alpha   90.00
_cell.angle_beta   90.00
_cell.angle_gamma   90.00
#
_symmetry.space_group_name_H-M   'P 1'
#
loop_
_entity.id
_entity.type
_entity.pdbx_description
1 polymer ?
#
loop_
_entity_poly.entity_id
_entity_poly.type
_entity_poly.pdbx_seq_one_letter_code
_entity_poly.pdbx_strand_id
1 'polypeptide(L)'
;VLSSTSAFYLPGLAPNVFCRNPIPDSKCKTKVDVFVNRLDSVESVLPYEYSYFDFCGITDEPSPVENLGQVLFGERIRPSPYKFNFLKNEDCHFVCQKKYEAGDVQKQKMLKRLMKGMVLNYQQHWIIDNMP
;
A
#
# COMPACT_ATOMS: atom_id res chain seq x y z
N VAL A 1 31.62 1.45 -36.09
CA VAL A 1 30.16 1.45 -36.33
C VAL A 1 29.49 1.53 -34.96
N LEU A 2 28.90 2.68 -34.61
CA LEU A 2 28.14 2.83 -33.36
C LEU A 2 26.75 2.23 -33.59
N SER A 3 26.46 1.14 -32.89
CA SER A 3 25.14 0.50 -32.92
C SER A 3 24.20 1.27 -32.01
N SER A 4 23.07 1.75 -32.54
CA SER A 4 22.02 2.36 -31.71
C SER A 4 21.24 1.26 -31.00
N THR A 5 21.27 1.28 -29.68
CA THR A 5 20.48 0.36 -28.84
C THR A 5 19.14 1.00 -28.52
N SER A 6 18.05 0.29 -28.82
CA SER A 6 16.71 0.71 -28.41
C SER A 6 16.47 0.30 -26.95
N ALA A 7 16.37 1.28 -26.06
CA ALA A 7 15.89 1.05 -24.71
C ALA A 7 14.39 1.36 -24.66
N PHE A 8 13.61 0.43 -24.11
CA PHE A 8 12.19 0.67 -23.79
C PHE A 8 12.00 0.57 -22.29
N TYR A 9 11.24 1.50 -21.74
CA TYR A 9 10.92 1.51 -20.32
C TYR A 9 9.69 0.63 -20.07
N LEU A 10 9.84 -0.33 -19.16
CA LEU A 10 8.72 -1.16 -18.73
C LEU A 10 7.78 -0.31 -17.86
N PRO A 11 6.51 -0.14 -18.27
CA PRO A 11 5.55 0.61 -17.48
C PRO A 11 5.39 0.00 -16.08
N GLY A 12 5.55 0.82 -15.04
CA GLY A 12 5.44 0.41 -13.64
C GLY A 12 6.75 0.37 -12.84
N LEU A 13 7.88 0.84 -13.36
CA LEU A 13 9.19 0.88 -12.68
C LEU A 13 9.79 2.29 -12.49
N ALA A 14 9.11 3.33 -12.96
CA ALA A 14 9.58 4.69 -12.91
C ALA A 14 9.28 5.23 -11.51
N PRO A 15 10.26 5.87 -10.88
CA PRO A 15 10.05 6.50 -9.60
C PRO A 15 9.03 7.65 -9.74
N ASN A 16 8.18 7.80 -8.73
CA ASN A 16 7.36 8.99 -8.61
C ASN A 16 8.25 10.18 -8.20
N VAL A 17 8.13 11.30 -8.91
CA VAL A 17 8.87 12.53 -8.57
C VAL A 17 7.96 13.42 -7.71
N PHE A 18 8.46 13.85 -6.56
CA PHE A 18 7.70 14.67 -5.61
C PHE A 18 8.26 16.09 -5.44
N CYS A 19 7.37 17.07 -5.33
CA CYS A 19 7.70 18.49 -5.19
C CYS A 19 6.83 19.14 -4.12
N ARG A 20 7.43 20.08 -3.38
CA ARG A 20 6.73 20.85 -2.33
C ARG A 20 5.52 21.59 -2.87
N ASN A 21 5.68 22.24 -4.02
CA ASN A 21 4.63 22.95 -4.72
C ASN A 21 4.42 22.32 -6.11
N PRO A 22 3.18 22.28 -6.62
CA PRO A 22 2.93 21.83 -7.98
C PRO A 22 3.60 22.79 -8.97
N ILE A 23 4.52 22.27 -9.78
CA ILE A 23 5.20 23.03 -10.82
C ILE A 23 4.43 22.79 -12.13
N PRO A 24 3.86 23.83 -12.76
CA PRO A 24 3.19 23.69 -14.06
C PRO A 24 4.17 23.10 -15.10
N ASP A 25 3.68 22.21 -15.94
CA ASP A 25 4.42 21.46 -16.98
C ASP A 25 5.41 20.37 -16.49
N SER A 26 5.46 20.09 -15.18
CA SER A 26 6.21 18.95 -14.64
C SER A 26 5.28 17.79 -14.24
N LYS A 27 5.72 16.53 -14.39
CA LYS A 27 5.03 15.35 -13.83
C LYS A 27 5.25 15.22 -12.30
N CYS A 28 5.45 16.34 -11.61
CA CYS A 28 5.79 16.33 -10.20
C CYS A 28 4.53 16.32 -9.32
N LYS A 29 4.47 15.40 -8.35
CA LYS A 29 3.32 15.26 -7.44
C LYS A 29 3.64 15.87 -6.07
N THR A 30 2.64 16.47 -5.43
CA THR A 30 2.79 16.93 -4.03
C THR A 30 2.17 15.94 -3.04
N LYS A 31 1.10 15.26 -3.46
CA LYS A 31 0.46 14.20 -2.68
C LYS A 31 1.27 12.91 -2.83
N VAL A 32 1.50 12.26 -1.70
CA VAL A 32 2.18 10.97 -1.59
C VAL A 32 1.12 9.95 -1.22
N ASP A 33 0.71 9.16 -2.21
CA ASP A 33 -0.23 8.06 -2.03
C ASP A 33 0.53 6.85 -1.49
N VAL A 34 0.00 6.23 -0.44
CA VAL A 34 0.59 5.02 0.14
C VAL A 34 -0.24 3.82 -0.22
N PHE A 35 0.42 2.83 -0.77
CA PHE A 35 -0.18 1.55 -1.10
C PHE A 35 0.33 0.46 -0.17
N VAL A 36 -0.49 -0.58 -0.01
CA VAL A 36 -0.20 -1.74 0.84
C VAL A 36 -0.26 -3.01 0.00
N ASN A 37 0.68 -3.92 0.25
CA ASN A 37 0.68 -5.27 -0.32
C ASN A 37 0.00 -6.28 0.64
N ARG A 38 0.13 -7.57 0.37
CA ARG A 38 -0.15 -8.65 1.33
C ARG A 38 0.71 -8.53 2.59
N LEU A 39 0.21 -9.09 3.68
CA LEU A 39 0.92 -9.26 4.93
C LEU A 39 1.67 -10.59 4.92
N ASP A 40 2.92 -10.55 5.36
CA ASP A 40 3.81 -11.69 5.56
C ASP A 40 4.22 -11.78 7.03
N SER A 41 4.72 -12.94 7.44
CA SER A 41 5.14 -13.20 8.81
C SER A 41 6.45 -13.95 8.79
N VAL A 42 7.34 -13.63 9.73
CA VAL A 42 8.57 -14.40 9.94
C VAL A 42 8.27 -15.77 10.57
N GLU A 43 7.16 -15.86 11.31
CA GLU A 43 6.72 -17.06 12.04
C GLU A 43 5.83 -17.98 11.20
N SER A 44 5.29 -17.49 10.08
CA SER A 44 4.32 -18.22 9.25
C SER A 44 4.60 -18.07 7.77
N VAL A 45 4.58 -19.19 7.05
CA VAL A 45 4.79 -19.24 5.60
C VAL A 45 3.57 -18.80 4.78
N LEU A 46 2.43 -18.52 5.43
CA LEU A 46 1.18 -18.18 4.75
C LEU A 46 0.98 -16.66 4.72
N PRO A 47 1.04 -16.02 3.54
CA PRO A 47 0.70 -14.61 3.45
C PRO A 47 -0.83 -14.40 3.46
N TYR A 48 -1.26 -13.26 4.00
CA TYR A 48 -2.67 -12.84 3.99
C TYR A 48 -2.86 -11.54 3.23
N GLU A 49 -3.95 -11.40 2.51
CA GLU A 49 -4.31 -10.13 1.87
C GLU A 49 -4.65 -9.06 2.94
N TYR A 50 -4.46 -7.78 2.59
CA TYR A 50 -4.82 -6.67 3.47
C TYR A 50 -6.30 -6.71 3.92
N SER A 51 -7.21 -7.10 3.02
CA SER A 51 -8.64 -7.28 3.27
C SER A 51 -8.99 -8.47 4.18
N TYR A 52 -8.05 -9.39 4.41
CA TYR A 52 -8.28 -10.55 5.29
C TYR A 52 -8.46 -10.11 6.75
N PHE A 53 -7.74 -9.07 7.15
CA PHE A 53 -7.89 -8.45 8.45
C PHE A 53 -8.86 -7.27 8.36
N ASP A 54 -9.41 -6.89 9.51
CA ASP A 54 -10.38 -5.82 9.58
C ASP A 54 -9.69 -4.44 9.60
N PHE A 55 -8.78 -4.18 8.66
CA PHE A 55 -8.14 -2.88 8.51
C PHE A 55 -9.05 -1.85 7.83
N CYS A 56 -8.69 -0.58 7.93
CA CYS A 56 -9.40 0.48 7.22
C CYS A 56 -8.91 0.50 5.77
N GLY A 57 -9.81 0.21 4.83
CA GLY A 57 -9.57 0.31 3.40
C GLY A 57 -10.31 1.50 2.82
N ILE A 58 -9.88 1.93 1.63
CA ILE A 58 -10.62 2.89 0.81
C ILE A 58 -11.46 2.06 -0.19
N THR A 59 -12.78 2.23 -0.20
CA THR A 59 -13.69 1.49 -1.09
C THR A 59 -13.75 2.06 -2.51
N ASP A 60 -13.45 3.35 -2.69
CA ASP A 60 -13.77 4.08 -3.93
C ASP A 60 -12.54 4.50 -4.75
N GLU A 61 -11.34 4.08 -4.38
CA GLU A 61 -10.13 4.38 -5.17
C GLU A 61 -9.74 3.19 -6.06
N PRO A 62 -9.54 3.41 -7.38
CA PRO A 62 -9.14 2.35 -8.28
C PRO A 62 -7.81 1.76 -7.81
N SER A 63 -7.70 0.44 -7.81
CA SER A 63 -6.44 -0.23 -7.51
C SER A 63 -5.39 0.22 -8.55
N PRO A 64 -4.13 0.47 -8.11
CA PRO A 64 -3.10 0.91 -9.02
C PRO A 64 -2.87 -0.11 -10.13
N VAL A 65 -2.39 0.35 -11.29
CA VAL A 65 -2.06 -0.52 -12.42
C VAL A 65 -0.96 -1.49 -12.02
N GLU A 66 -1.32 -2.77 -11.90
CA GLU A 66 -0.41 -3.86 -11.59
C GLU A 66 0.53 -4.15 -12.77
N ASN A 67 1.80 -4.41 -12.47
CA ASN A 67 2.75 -4.84 -13.49
C ASN A 67 2.58 -6.34 -13.80
N LEU A 68 3.12 -6.80 -14.94
CA LEU A 68 2.96 -8.20 -15.38
C LEU A 68 3.49 -9.21 -14.33
N GLY A 69 4.57 -8.86 -13.62
CA GLY A 69 5.11 -9.69 -12.56
C GLY A 69 4.13 -9.86 -11.40
N GLN A 70 3.53 -8.77 -10.91
CA GLN A 70 2.51 -8.79 -9.86
C GLN A 70 1.31 -9.64 -10.25
N VAL A 71 0.86 -9.52 -11.50
CA VAL A 71 -0.24 -10.36 -12.02
C VAL A 71 0.14 -11.84 -12.00
N LEU A 72 1.35 -12.20 -12.44
CA LEU A 72 1.83 -13.58 -12.47
C LEU A 72 2.05 -14.18 -11.08
N PHE A 73 2.52 -13.38 -10.12
CA PHE A 73 2.74 -13.81 -8.74
C PHE A 73 1.49 -13.64 -7.85
N GLY A 74 0.39 -13.14 -8.41
CA GLY A 74 -0.87 -12.94 -7.70
C GLY A 74 -0.80 -11.86 -6.61
N GLU A 75 0.15 -10.93 -6.70
CA GLU A 75 0.25 -9.83 -5.75
C GLU A 75 -0.82 -8.78 -6.04
N ARG A 76 -1.50 -8.34 -4.98
CA ARG A 76 -2.60 -7.38 -5.05
C ARG A 76 -2.26 -6.15 -4.23
N ILE A 77 -1.95 -5.06 -4.91
CA ILE A 77 -1.69 -3.78 -4.26
C ILE A 77 -3.02 -3.07 -4.00
N ARG A 78 -3.22 -2.59 -2.78
CA ARG A 78 -4.42 -1.84 -2.39
C ARG A 78 -4.06 -0.42 -1.94
N PRO A 79 -4.92 0.57 -2.22
CA PRO A 79 -4.75 1.90 -1.68
C PRO A 79 -4.96 1.87 -0.16
N SER A 80 -4.10 2.56 0.57
CA SER A 80 -4.22 2.72 2.01
C SER A 80 -4.87 4.07 2.35
N PRO A 81 -5.52 4.22 3.52
CA PRO A 81 -6.13 5.48 3.94
C PRO A 81 -5.11 6.58 4.31
N TYR A 82 -3.80 6.29 4.27
CA TYR A 82 -2.75 7.25 4.57
C TYR A 82 -2.53 8.20 3.38
N LYS A 83 -2.66 9.49 3.63
CA LYS A 83 -2.43 10.56 2.65
C LYS A 83 -1.41 11.53 3.21
N PHE A 84 -0.21 11.56 2.62
CA PHE A 84 0.85 12.46 3.04
C PHE A 84 1.08 13.56 2.00
N ASN A 85 1.61 14.69 2.45
CA ASN A 85 2.08 15.76 1.57
C ASN A 85 3.60 15.84 1.64
N PHE A 86 4.25 15.86 0.49
CA PHE A 86 5.70 15.89 0.41
C PHE A 86 6.29 17.14 1.07
N LEU A 87 7.32 16.96 1.91
CA LEU A 87 7.99 18.03 2.68
C LEU A 87 7.05 18.87 3.57
N LYS A 88 5.93 18.27 4.00
CA LYS A 88 5.03 18.83 5.01
C LYS A 88 5.10 17.94 6.25
N ASN A 89 5.65 18.49 7.33
CA ASN A 89 5.67 17.80 8.62
C ASN A 89 4.25 17.80 9.18
N GLU A 90 3.73 16.61 9.46
CA GLU A 90 2.48 16.39 10.16
C GLU A 90 2.77 15.46 11.33
N ASP A 91 2.28 15.80 12.52
CA ASP A 91 2.39 14.96 13.71
C ASP A 91 1.35 13.82 13.65
N CYS A 92 1.21 13.04 14.73
CA CYS A 92 0.27 11.91 14.80
C CYS A 92 -1.15 12.30 14.36
N HIS A 93 -1.52 11.87 13.15
CA HIS A 93 -2.84 12.08 12.57
C HIS A 93 -3.69 10.82 12.72
N PHE A 94 -4.92 11.00 13.19
CA PHE A 94 -5.85 9.89 13.34
C PHE A 94 -6.46 9.52 11.99
N VAL A 95 -6.18 8.31 11.50
CA VAL A 95 -6.65 7.87 10.17
C VAL A 95 -8.01 7.20 10.23
N CYS A 96 -8.21 6.26 11.16
CA CYS A 96 -9.45 5.50 11.27
C CYS A 96 -9.57 4.78 12.61
N GLN A 97 -10.80 4.71 13.16
CA GLN A 97 -11.11 3.93 14.35
C GLN A 97 -12.10 2.83 13.99
N LYS A 98 -11.82 1.60 14.43
CA LYS A 98 -12.83 0.54 14.49
C LYS A 98 -13.19 0.24 15.93
N LYS A 99 -14.49 0.10 16.17
CA LYS A 99 -15.05 -0.24 17.48
C LYS A 99 -15.60 -1.67 17.43
N TYR A 100 -15.15 -2.49 18.37
CA TYR A 100 -15.57 -3.88 18.53
C TYR A 100 -16.48 -3.97 19.75
N GLU A 101 -17.79 -4.07 19.51
CA GLU A 101 -18.79 -4.18 20.58
C GLU A 101 -19.05 -5.65 20.94
N ALA A 102 -19.31 -5.90 22.23
CA ALA A 102 -19.45 -7.25 22.78
C ALA A 102 -20.69 -8.02 22.29
N GLY A 103 -21.62 -7.38 21.58
CA GLY A 103 -22.82 -8.02 21.04
C GLY A 103 -22.67 -8.60 19.62
N ASP A 104 -21.61 -8.25 18.90
CA ASP A 104 -21.45 -8.64 17.48
C ASP A 104 -20.44 -9.79 17.32
N VAL A 105 -20.97 -10.99 17.09
CA VAL A 105 -20.19 -12.22 16.93
C VAL A 105 -19.22 -12.14 15.75
N GLN A 106 -19.58 -11.44 14.66
CA GLN A 106 -18.69 -11.30 13.51
C GLN A 106 -17.51 -10.39 13.83
N LYS A 107 -17.77 -9.24 14.46
CA LYS A 107 -16.71 -8.32 14.91
C LYS A 107 -15.77 -8.97 15.92
N GLN A 108 -16.28 -9.79 16.84
CA GLN A 108 -15.44 -10.55 17.76
C GLN A 108 -14.55 -11.57 17.04
N LYS A 109 -15.07 -12.24 16.01
CA LYS A 109 -14.27 -13.17 15.20
C LYS A 109 -13.15 -12.45 14.45
N MET A 110 -13.43 -11.27 13.91
CA MET A 110 -12.43 -10.41 13.27
C MET A 110 -11.37 -9.93 14.28
N LEU A 111 -11.79 -9.52 15.48
CA LEU A 111 -10.87 -9.13 16.54
C LEU A 111 -9.92 -10.28 16.94
N LYS A 112 -10.45 -11.50 17.13
CA LYS A 112 -9.64 -12.69 17.43
C LYS A 112 -8.63 -12.99 16.31
N ARG A 113 -9.03 -12.81 15.05
CA ARG A 113 -8.14 -12.95 13.89
C ARG A 113 -7.02 -11.91 13.92
N LEU A 114 -7.35 -10.65 14.21
CA LEU A 114 -6.38 -9.57 14.32
C LEU A 114 -5.36 -9.85 15.45
N MET A 115 -5.84 -10.25 16.63
CA MET A 115 -4.98 -10.63 17.76
C MET A 115 -4.02 -11.77 17.40
N LYS A 116 -4.53 -12.79 16.69
CA LYS A 116 -3.69 -13.90 16.20
C LYS A 116 -2.63 -13.41 15.21
N GLY A 117 -2.99 -12.49 14.31
CA GLY A 117 -2.06 -11.87 13.39
C GLY A 117 -0.94 -11.11 14.10
N MET A 118 -1.27 -10.36 15.17
CA MET A 118 -0.27 -9.65 15.98
C MET A 118 0.69 -10.61 16.68
N VAL A 119 0.17 -11.69 17.27
CA VAL A 119 1.01 -12.71 17.95
C VAL A 119 1.97 -13.40 16.98
N LEU A 120 1.52 -13.64 15.75
CA LEU A 120 2.34 -14.23 14.69
C LEU A 120 3.23 -13.20 13.97
N ASN A 121 3.35 -11.97 14.48
CA ASN A 121 4.20 -10.91 13.93
C ASN A 121 3.98 -10.72 12.41
N TYR A 122 2.71 -10.64 11.99
CA TYR A 122 2.42 -10.25 10.61
C TYR A 122 2.79 -8.80 10.38
N GLN A 123 3.54 -8.55 9.31
CA GLN A 123 4.04 -7.26 8.92
C GLN A 123 3.39 -6.80 7.61
N GLN A 124 3.32 -5.49 7.43
CA GLN A 124 2.73 -4.87 6.26
C GLN A 124 3.80 -4.05 5.55
N HIS A 125 4.04 -4.36 4.28
CA HIS A 125 4.94 -3.58 3.44
C HIS A 125 4.19 -2.43 2.78
N TRP A 126 4.73 -1.22 2.92
CA TRP A 126 4.21 -0.01 2.29
C TRP A 126 4.96 0.27 1.00
N ILE A 127 4.22 0.73 -0.01
CA ILE A 127 4.74 1.09 -1.33
C ILE A 127 4.39 2.55 -1.55
N ILE A 128 5.40 3.40 -1.77
CA ILE A 128 5.25 4.86 -1.78
C ILE A 128 5.72 5.48 -3.10
N ASP A 129 6.99 5.28 -3.46
CA ASP A 129 7.64 6.02 -4.55
C ASP A 129 8.06 5.14 -5.73
N ASN A 130 7.79 3.83 -5.65
CA ASN A 130 8.17 2.85 -6.67
C ASN A 130 9.69 2.77 -6.91
N MET A 131 10.50 3.09 -5.88
CA MET A 131 11.94 2.85 -5.87
C MET A 131 12.24 1.34 -5.67
N PRO A 132 13.22 0.76 -6.39
CA PRO A 132 13.59 -0.65 -6.27
C PRO A 132 14.22 -1.03 -4.92
#